data_AF-A0A7W0LIA4-F1
#
_entry.id   AF-A0A7W0LIA4-F1
#
_cell.length_a   1.000
_cell.length_b   1.000
_cell.length_c   1.000
_cell.angle_alpha   90.00
_cell.angle_beta   90.00
_cell.angle_gamma   90.00
#
_symmetry.space_group_name_H-M   'P 1'
#
loop_
_entity.id
_entity.type
_entity.pdbx_description
1 polymer ?
#
loop_
_entity_poly.entity_id
_entity_poly.type
_entity_poly.pdbx_seq_one_letter_code
_entity_poly.pdbx_strand_id
1 'polypeptide(L)'
;MLQAARASGLVAPGEALLVMLSGGADSVCLLDVAVRSGARASALHVNYGLREEAEGDEQHCRTLCEALGVDLAVERVLLPEKGNVQALARDARYAVAERLARGDYAAAHTATDQAETVLYRLAVSPGRRALLGME
;
A
#
# COMPACT_ATOMS: atom_id res chain seq x y z
N MET A 1 -11.98 -12.98 5.04
CA MET A 1 -11.01 -12.17 4.27
C MET A 1 -9.86 -13.00 3.72
N LEU A 2 -9.08 -13.73 4.53
CA LEU A 2 -7.97 -14.57 4.03
C LEU A 2 -8.34 -15.55 2.90
N GLN A 3 -9.43 -16.31 3.07
CA GLN A 3 -9.90 -17.21 2.02
C GLN A 3 -10.30 -16.45 0.73
N ALA A 4 -10.90 -15.27 0.86
CA ALA A 4 -11.28 -14.45 -0.28
C ALA A 4 -10.06 -13.87 -1.01
N ALA A 5 -9.04 -13.43 -0.27
CA ALA A 5 -7.78 -12.92 -0.83
C ALA A 5 -6.95 -14.02 -1.52
N ARG A 6 -6.99 -15.25 -0.99
CA ARG A 6 -6.38 -16.41 -1.64
C ARG A 6 -7.16 -16.86 -2.87
N ALA A 7 -8.49 -16.87 -2.78
CA ALA A 7 -9.37 -17.26 -3.89
C ALA A 7 -9.35 -16.27 -5.05
N SER A 8 -9.08 -14.99 -4.79
CA SER A 8 -8.96 -13.97 -5.84
C SER A 8 -7.64 -14.03 -6.60
N GLY A 9 -6.64 -14.77 -6.10
CA GLY A 9 -5.28 -14.82 -6.68
C GLY A 9 -4.49 -13.51 -6.54
N LEU A 10 -5.05 -12.49 -5.88
CA LEU A 10 -4.44 -11.16 -5.72
C LEU A 10 -3.25 -11.16 -4.77
N VAL A 11 -3.17 -12.16 -3.89
CA VAL A 11 -2.06 -12.37 -2.96
C VAL A 11 -1.59 -13.81 -3.13
N ALA A 12 -0.55 -13.98 -3.95
CA ALA A 12 0.00 -15.28 -4.28
C ALA A 12 1.19 -15.64 -3.35
N PRO A 13 1.29 -16.90 -2.89
CA PRO A 13 2.45 -17.36 -2.14
C PRO A 13 3.76 -17.17 -2.93
N GLY A 14 4.79 -16.63 -2.27
CA GLY A 14 6.12 -16.45 -2.85
C GLY A 14 6.30 -15.20 -3.72
N GLU A 15 5.22 -14.54 -4.13
CA GLU A 15 5.28 -13.29 -4.90
C GLU A 15 5.58 -12.09 -4.01
N ALA A 16 6.34 -11.13 -4.54
CA ALA A 16 6.67 -9.89 -3.82
C ALA A 16 5.44 -8.96 -3.81
N LEU A 17 5.06 -8.49 -2.62
CA LEU A 17 3.95 -7.56 -2.46
C LEU A 17 4.32 -6.45 -1.48
N LEU A 18 4.35 -5.20 -1.97
CA LEU A 18 4.54 -4.03 -1.12
C LEU A 18 3.19 -3.50 -0.63
N VAL A 19 2.96 -3.50 0.68
CA VAL A 19 1.74 -2.99 1.30
C VAL A 19 1.94 -1.56 1.76
N MET A 20 1.13 -0.64 1.26
CA MET A 20 1.07 0.73 1.77
C MET A 20 0.37 0.74 3.14
N LEU A 21 1.18 0.90 4.19
CA LEU A 21 0.78 0.80 5.59
C LEU A 21 0.61 2.20 6.20
N SER A 22 -0.63 2.60 6.48
CA SER A 22 -0.91 3.87 7.16
C SER A 22 -0.93 3.76 8.69
N GLY A 23 -0.97 2.53 9.23
CA GLY A 23 -1.21 2.26 10.64
C GLY A 23 -2.70 2.10 11.01
N GLY A 24 -3.60 2.42 10.07
CA GLY A 24 -5.04 2.17 10.24
C GLY A 24 -5.41 0.70 10.09
N ALA A 25 -6.52 0.30 10.73
CA ALA A 25 -6.99 -1.09 10.81
C ALA A 25 -7.06 -1.80 9.45
N ASP A 26 -7.53 -1.11 8.40
CA ASP A 26 -7.65 -1.70 7.06
C ASP A 26 -6.27 -2.05 6.46
N SER A 27 -5.30 -1.13 6.59
CA SER A 27 -3.94 -1.34 6.07
C SER A 27 -3.17 -2.41 6.86
N VAL A 28 -3.41 -2.46 8.17
CA VAL A 28 -2.89 -3.52 9.05
C VAL A 28 -3.49 -4.88 8.69
N CYS A 29 -4.81 -4.94 8.47
CA CYS A 29 -5.48 -6.16 8.03
C CYS A 29 -4.95 -6.65 6.68
N LEU A 30 -4.76 -5.74 5.71
CA LEU A 30 -4.16 -6.07 4.42
C LEU A 30 -2.75 -6.67 4.58
N LEU A 31 -1.92 -6.09 5.43
CA LEU A 31 -0.59 -6.62 5.71
C LEU A 31 -0.63 -8.01 6.37
N ASP A 32 -1.49 -8.19 7.38
CA ASP A 32 -1.68 -9.50 8.04
C ASP A 32 -2.12 -10.57 7.02
N VAL A 33 -3.08 -10.23 6.15
CA VAL A 33 -3.56 -11.13 5.10
C VAL A 33 -2.45 -11.47 4.10
N ALA A 34 -1.61 -10.50 3.71
CA ALA A 34 -0.48 -10.71 2.82
C ALA A 34 0.52 -11.71 3.40
N VAL A 35 0.98 -11.47 4.64
CA VAL A 35 1.92 -12.32 5.36
C VAL A 35 1.36 -13.73 5.52
N ARG A 36 0.13 -13.87 6.01
CA ARG A 36 -0.50 -15.17 6.26
C ARG A 36 -0.89 -15.91 5.00
N SER A 37 -0.95 -15.25 3.85
CA SER A 37 -1.13 -15.90 2.55
C SER A 37 0.18 -16.37 1.92
N GLY A 38 1.32 -16.09 2.57
CA GLY A 38 2.64 -16.55 2.14
C GLY A 38 3.30 -15.68 1.08
N ALA A 39 2.78 -14.47 0.84
CA ALA A 39 3.48 -13.49 -0.01
C ALA A 39 4.81 -13.08 0.63
N ARG A 40 5.80 -12.72 -0.19
CA ARG A 40 7.02 -12.03 0.27
C ARG A 40 6.66 -10.56 0.52
N ALA A 41 5.92 -10.34 1.60
CA ALA A 41 5.37 -9.04 1.95
C ALA A 41 6.46 -8.08 2.46
N SER A 42 6.41 -6.84 2.00
CA SER A 42 7.09 -5.69 2.59
C SER A 42 6.07 -4.58 2.84
N ALA A 43 6.42 -3.60 3.65
CA ALA A 43 5.55 -2.48 3.97
C ALA A 43 6.18 -1.14 3.61
N LEU A 44 5.34 -0.17 3.23
CA LEU A 44 5.71 1.22 3.03
C LEU A 44 4.81 2.11 3.89
N HIS A 45 5.41 2.87 4.80
CA HIS A 45 4.76 3.98 5.47
C HIS A 45 5.29 5.31 4.90
N VAL A 46 4.37 6.22 4.54
CA VAL A 46 4.74 7.57 4.11
C VAL A 46 4.28 8.56 5.18
N ASN A 47 5.26 9.20 5.82
CA ASN A 47 5.03 10.19 6.85
C ASN A 47 5.09 11.59 6.23
N TYR A 48 3.96 12.30 6.24
CA TYR A 48 3.85 13.64 5.64
C TYR A 48 4.15 14.78 6.63
N GLY A 49 4.35 14.47 7.92
CA GLY A 49 4.57 15.48 8.96
C GLY A 49 3.41 16.47 9.14
N LEU A 50 2.20 16.12 8.70
CA LEU A 50 1.04 17.03 8.70
C LEU A 50 0.35 17.15 10.06
N ARG A 51 0.62 16.23 10.99
CA ARG A 51 -0.06 16.12 12.28
C ARG A 51 0.96 15.83 13.38
N GLU A 52 0.64 16.24 14.60
CA GLU A 52 1.50 15.97 15.77
C GLU A 52 1.65 14.46 16.02
N GLU A 53 0.62 13.67 15.69
CA GLU A 53 0.60 12.22 15.87
C GLU A 53 1.41 11.46 14.81
N ALA A 54 1.91 12.13 13.76
CA ALA A 54 2.56 11.46 12.63
C ALA A 54 3.79 10.63 13.04
N GLU A 55 4.54 11.09 14.05
CA GLU A 55 5.64 10.32 14.64
C GLU A 55 5.15 9.07 15.39
N GLY A 56 4.00 9.17 16.06
CA GLY A 56 3.34 8.06 16.74
C GLY A 56 2.83 7.00 15.75
N ASP A 57 2.23 7.43 14.65
CA ASP A 57 1.78 6.56 13.56
C ASP A 57 2.97 5.81 12.91
N GLU A 58 4.08 6.53 12.67
CA GLU A 58 5.31 5.92 12.16
C GLU A 58 5.84 4.86 13.13
N GLN A 59 5.94 5.18 14.43
CA GLN A 59 6.42 4.26 15.44
C GLN A 59 5.48 3.04 15.60
N HIS A 60 4.17 3.26 15.48
CA HIS A 60 3.19 2.18 15.48
C HIS A 60 3.43 1.21 14.30
N CYS A 61 3.63 1.75 13.10
CA CYS A 61 3.94 0.94 11.92
C CYS A 61 5.24 0.16 12.08
N ARG A 62 6.30 0.77 12.63
CA ARG A 62 7.58 0.09 12.93
C ARG A 62 7.38 -1.11 13.84
N THR A 63 6.74 -0.90 15.00
CA THR A 63 6.46 -1.96 15.96
C THR A 63 5.63 -3.10 15.36
N LEU A 64 4.64 -2.76 14.53
CA LEU A 64 3.79 -3.75 13.87
C LEU A 64 4.55 -4.59 12.85
N CYS A 65 5.37 -3.96 12.01
CA CYS A 65 6.20 -4.65 11.03
C CYS A 65 7.27 -5.54 11.69
N GLU A 66 7.90 -5.07 12.78
CA GLU A 66 8.81 -5.88 13.58
C GLU A 66 8.12 -7.13 14.14
N ALA A 67 6.91 -6.98 14.71
CA ALA A 67 6.14 -8.10 15.25
C ALA A 67 5.72 -9.12 14.17
N LEU A 68 5.49 -8.67 12.95
CA LEU A 68 5.11 -9.52 11.81
C LEU A 68 6.32 -10.07 11.03
N GLY A 69 7.54 -9.64 11.35
CA GLY A 69 8.75 -10.01 10.60
C GLY A 69 8.76 -9.46 9.17
N VAL A 70 8.20 -8.27 8.96
CA VAL A 70 8.05 -7.61 7.66
C VAL A 70 9.03 -6.44 7.56
N ASP A 71 9.76 -6.34 6.45
CA ASP A 71 10.59 -5.18 6.15
C ASP A 71 9.72 -3.93 5.94
N LEU A 72 9.99 -2.86 6.70
CA LEU A 72 9.31 -1.57 6.58
C LEU A 72 10.23 -0.52 5.96
N ALA A 73 9.80 0.04 4.83
CA ALA A 73 10.30 1.31 4.32
C ALA A 73 9.50 2.47 4.93
N VAL A 74 10.19 3.48 5.44
CA VAL A 74 9.58 4.72 5.89
C VAL A 74 10.13 5.86 5.05
N GLU A 75 9.24 6.60 4.42
CA GLU A 75 9.57 7.72 3.56
C GLU A 75 8.90 8.99 4.08
N ARG A 76 9.69 10.03 4.29
CA ARG A 76 9.18 11.32 4.75
C ARG A 76 9.02 12.24 3.56
N VAL A 77 7.79 12.69 3.30
CA VAL A 77 7.48 13.53 2.15
C VAL A 77 6.86 14.84 2.61
N LEU A 78 7.49 15.94 2.23
CA LEU A 78 6.91 17.27 2.43
C LEU A 78 5.91 17.54 1.31
N LEU A 79 4.67 17.82 1.68
CA LEU A 79 3.64 18.21 0.72
C LEU A 79 3.62 19.73 0.54
N PRO A 80 3.24 20.22 -0.65
CA PRO A 80 2.99 21.63 -0.87
C PRO A 80 1.93 22.19 0.10
N GLU A 81 2.11 23.45 0.52
CA GLU A 81 1.16 24.15 1.41
C GLU A 81 -0.21 24.43 0.77
N LYS A 82 -0.27 24.40 -0.57
CA LYS A 82 -1.48 24.73 -1.35
C LYS A 82 -1.90 23.55 -2.21
N GLY A 83 -3.21 23.38 -2.36
CA GLY A 83 -3.83 22.33 -3.16
C GLY A 83 -4.61 21.34 -2.32
N ASN A 84 -5.15 20.31 -2.96
CA ASN A 84 -5.83 19.23 -2.25
C ASN A 84 -4.78 18.30 -1.62
N VAL A 85 -4.56 18.46 -0.31
CA VAL A 85 -3.59 17.69 0.47
C VAL A 85 -3.81 16.18 0.35
N GLN A 86 -5.07 15.72 0.27
CA GLN A 86 -5.37 14.30 0.13
C GLN A 86 -4.90 13.75 -1.22
N ALA A 87 -5.17 14.48 -2.31
CA ALA A 87 -4.70 14.11 -3.64
C ALA A 87 -3.17 14.14 -3.73
N LEU A 88 -2.54 15.19 -3.20
CA LEU A 88 -1.08 15.31 -3.18
C LEU A 88 -0.41 14.20 -2.36
N ALA A 89 -0.98 13.87 -1.19
CA ALA A 89 -0.51 12.75 -0.37
C ALA A 89 -0.67 11.42 -1.13
N ARG A 90 -1.81 11.23 -1.78
CA ARG A 90 -2.08 10.03 -2.59
C ARG A 90 -1.04 9.87 -3.69
N ASP A 91 -0.80 10.91 -4.48
CA ASP A 91 0.16 10.89 -5.59
C ASP A 91 1.59 10.62 -5.10
N ALA A 92 2.02 11.33 -4.05
CA ALA A 92 3.31 11.10 -3.42
C ALA A 92 3.47 9.65 -2.94
N ARG A 93 2.45 9.10 -2.29
CA ARG A 93 2.46 7.71 -1.81
C ARG A 93 2.64 6.71 -2.94
N TYR A 94 1.88 6.88 -4.02
CA TYR A 94 1.95 5.99 -5.18
C TYR A 94 3.30 6.12 -5.90
N ALA A 95 3.83 7.32 -6.06
CA ALA A 95 5.16 7.52 -6.64
C ALA A 95 6.27 6.82 -5.85
N VAL A 96 6.19 6.86 -4.51
CA VAL A 96 7.13 6.14 -3.64
C VAL A 96 6.92 4.62 -3.74
N ALA A 97 5.68 4.15 -3.76
CA ALA A 97 5.38 2.73 -3.93
C ALA A 97 5.92 2.18 -5.26
N GLU A 98 5.70 2.90 -6.37
CA GLU A 98 6.20 2.53 -7.70
C GLU A 98 7.74 2.46 -7.74
N ARG A 99 8.44 3.28 -6.95
CA ARG A 99 9.90 3.25 -6.83
C ARG A 99 10.42 2.07 -6.01
N LEU A 100 9.70 1.67 -4.96
CA LEU A 100 10.18 0.69 -3.97
C LEU A 100 9.67 -0.73 -4.20
N ALA A 101 8.54 -0.89 -4.90
CA ALA A 101 7.95 -2.19 -5.17
C ALA A 101 8.89 -3.03 -6.05
N ARG A 102 9.12 -4.28 -5.63
CA ARG A 102 9.88 -5.29 -6.41
C ARG A 102 8.96 -6.18 -7.25
N GLY A 103 7.66 -5.94 -7.18
CA GLY A 103 6.56 -6.68 -7.77
C GLY A 103 5.31 -5.83 -7.65
N ASP A 104 4.19 -6.43 -7.26
CA ASP A 104 2.95 -5.70 -7.05
C ASP A 104 2.97 -4.87 -5.76
N TYR A 105 2.08 -3.89 -5.69
CA TYR A 105 1.82 -3.13 -4.47
C TYR A 105 0.32 -2.97 -4.22
N ALA A 106 -0.08 -2.87 -2.95
CA ALA A 106 -1.47 -2.76 -2.54
C ALA A 106 -1.66 -1.71 -1.45
N ALA A 107 -2.80 -1.01 -1.49
CA ALA A 107 -3.27 -0.16 -0.40
C ALA A 107 -4.63 -0.66 0.07
N ALA A 108 -4.89 -0.51 1.36
CA ALA A 108 -6.24 -0.65 1.89
C ALA A 108 -6.86 0.74 1.97
N HIS A 109 -7.89 1.00 1.17
CA HIS A 109 -8.59 2.27 1.18
C HIS A 109 -9.54 2.37 2.37
N THR A 110 -9.37 3.39 3.20
CA THR A 110 -10.45 3.91 4.03
C THR A 110 -11.42 4.73 3.17
N ALA A 111 -12.69 4.72 3.56
CA ALA A 111 -13.87 5.04 2.77
C ALA A 111 -14.10 6.53 2.38
N THR A 112 -13.15 7.21 1.74
CA THR A 112 -13.40 8.63 1.35
C THR A 112 -12.98 9.11 -0.03
N ASP A 113 -12.44 8.29 -0.92
CA ASP A 113 -12.29 8.72 -2.32
C ASP A 113 -13.25 7.94 -3.22
N GLN A 114 -14.26 8.68 -3.68
CA GLN A 114 -15.07 8.36 -4.84
C GLN A 114 -14.17 7.92 -6.01
N ALA A 115 -14.54 6.77 -6.58
CA ALA A 115 -14.10 6.22 -7.86
C ALA A 115 -12.59 5.95 -8.04
N GLU A 116 -12.30 4.65 -8.15
CA GLU A 116 -11.15 4.04 -8.82
C GLU A 116 -9.79 3.96 -8.09
N THR A 117 -9.16 2.81 -8.28
CA THR A 117 -7.75 2.47 -7.97
C THR A 117 -7.48 1.73 -6.64
N VAL A 118 -8.11 0.57 -6.43
CA VAL A 118 -7.45 -0.58 -5.75
C VAL A 118 -7.79 -1.92 -6.45
N LEU A 119 -8.84 -1.99 -7.28
CA LEU A 119 -9.17 -3.19 -8.08
C LEU A 119 -8.77 -3.10 -9.57
N TYR A 120 -8.39 -1.91 -10.08
CA TYR A 120 -8.26 -1.69 -11.52
C TYR A 120 -6.95 -2.24 -12.14
N ARG A 121 -5.80 -2.11 -11.47
CA ARG A 121 -4.52 -2.59 -12.03
C ARG A 121 -4.33 -4.12 -11.92
N LEU A 122 -5.03 -4.79 -11.01
CA LEU A 122 -4.95 -6.25 -10.83
C LEU A 122 -5.97 -7.02 -11.69
N ALA A 123 -7.04 -6.37 -12.17
CA ALA A 123 -8.02 -6.98 -13.08
C ALA A 123 -7.62 -6.91 -14.57
N VAL A 124 -6.66 -6.05 -14.95
CA VAL A 124 -6.37 -5.74 -16.37
C VAL A 124 -5.09 -6.40 -16.91
N SER A 125 -4.26 -7.08 -16.11
CA SER A 125 -3.09 -7.79 -16.70
C SER A 125 -2.61 -9.02 -15.92
N PRO A 126 -3.22 -10.20 -16.11
CA PRO A 126 -2.61 -11.49 -15.79
C PRO A 126 -1.52 -11.92 -16.79
N GLY A 127 -1.13 -11.09 -17.76
CA GLY A 127 -0.11 -11.47 -18.73
C GLY A 127 0.32 -10.34 -19.65
N ARG A 128 1.59 -10.41 -20.07
CA ARG A 128 2.20 -9.58 -21.11
C ARG A 128 1.25 -9.28 -22.27
N ARG A 129 0.56 -8.13 -22.26
CA ARG A 129 0.01 -7.35 -23.39
C ARG A 129 -1.10 -6.45 -22.86
N ALA A 130 -0.76 -5.20 -22.57
CA ALA A 130 -1.70 -4.09 -22.65
C ALA A 130 -0.97 -2.94 -23.36
N LEU A 131 -0.68 -3.18 -24.64
CA LEU A 131 -0.59 -2.11 -25.62
C LEU A 131 -1.97 -1.47 -25.72
N LEU A 132 -2.00 -0.13 -25.85
CA LEU A 132 -3.19 0.75 -25.94
C LEU A 132 -3.74 1.05 -24.52
N GLY A 133 -3.49 2.20 -23.89
CA GLY A 133 -3.50 3.53 -24.47
C GLY A 133 -4.92 3.86 -24.90
N MET A 134 -5.63 4.68 -24.12
CA MET A 134 -6.74 5.52 -24.56
C MET A 134 -7.20 6.44 -23.42
N GLU A 135 -6.75 7.70 -23.55
CA GLU A 135 -7.36 9.00 -23.16
C GLU A 135 -7.73 9.28 -21.71
#